data_AF-I3C2L2-F1
#
_entry.id   AF-I3C2L2-F1
#
_cell.length_a   1.000
_cell.length_b   1.000
_cell.length_c   1.000
_cell.angle_alpha   90.00
_cell.angle_beta   90.00
_cell.angle_gamma   90.00
#
_symmetry.space_group_name_H-M   'P 1'
#
loop_
_entity.id
_entity.type
_entity.pdbx_description
1 polymer ?
#
loop_
_entity_poly.entity_id
_entity_poly.type
_entity_poly.pdbx_seq_one_letter_code
_entity_poly.pdbx_strand_id
1 'polypeptide(L)'
;MAELVDLSADRQARFKLLTMITVYAISNLKTNYIYVGMTSNLKERINRHNSGRERTTKPYLPFELIFSEVCNDRKEGRIKEKYWKSGIGKEKLKALRDSTK
;
A
#
# COMPACT_ATOMS: atom_id res chain seq x y z
N MET A 1 29.53 -24.96 -30.91
CA MET A 1 30.41 -23.78 -30.95
C MET A 1 29.67 -22.66 -30.24
N ALA A 2 30.07 -22.38 -29.01
CA ALA A 2 29.49 -21.32 -28.19
C ALA A 2 29.98 -19.97 -28.71
N GLU A 3 29.08 -19.04 -29.01
CA GLU A 3 29.39 -17.62 -28.96
C GLU A 3 28.67 -17.02 -27.75
N LEU A 4 29.42 -17.01 -26.65
CA LEU A 4 29.21 -16.12 -25.52
C LEU A 4 29.44 -14.70 -26.02
N VAL A 5 28.35 -13.97 -26.26
CA VAL A 5 28.43 -12.52 -26.42
C VAL A 5 28.65 -11.91 -25.05
N ASP A 6 29.77 -11.22 -24.93
CA ASP A 6 30.30 -10.58 -23.74
C ASP A 6 29.29 -9.58 -23.12
N LEU A 7 28.62 -9.99 -22.04
CA LEU A 7 27.66 -9.19 -21.26
C LEU A 7 28.35 -8.25 -20.25
N SER A 8 29.54 -7.73 -20.59
CA SER A 8 30.38 -6.93 -19.70
C SER A 8 30.41 -5.42 -20.00
N ALA A 9 29.44 -4.82 -20.69
CA ALA A 9 29.42 -3.36 -20.82
C ALA A 9 28.06 -2.75 -21.18
N ASP A 10 26.97 -3.07 -20.45
CA ASP A 10 25.92 -2.07 -20.18
C ASP A 10 24.98 -2.51 -19.05
N ARG A 11 25.51 -2.52 -17.83
CA ARG A 11 24.70 -2.70 -16.60
C ARG A 11 23.98 -1.40 -16.20
N GLN A 12 24.21 -0.29 -16.92
CA GLN A 12 23.87 1.08 -16.52
C GLN A 12 22.72 1.72 -17.28
N ALA A 13 22.16 1.05 -18.29
CA ALA A 13 20.79 1.32 -18.75
C ALA A 13 19.78 0.36 -18.09
N ARG A 14 19.93 0.07 -16.80
CA ARG A 14 18.87 -0.57 -16.01
C ARG A 14 17.72 0.42 -15.97
N PHE A 15 16.77 0.29 -16.89
CA PHE A 15 15.49 1.00 -16.89
C PHE A 15 15.03 1.06 -15.44
N LYS A 16 15.11 2.26 -14.85
CA LYS A 16 14.62 2.50 -13.50
C LYS A 16 13.11 2.41 -13.60
N LEU A 17 12.60 1.18 -13.59
CA LEU A 17 11.17 0.89 -13.60
C LEU A 17 10.60 1.58 -12.36
N LEU A 18 9.98 2.74 -12.58
CA LEU A 18 9.20 3.44 -11.57
C LEU A 18 8.02 2.52 -11.24
N THR A 19 8.18 1.70 -10.21
CA THR A 19 7.07 0.91 -9.69
C THR A 19 6.15 1.88 -8.96
N MET A 20 5.00 2.17 -9.56
CA MET A 20 3.94 2.93 -8.90
C MET A 20 3.57 2.23 -7.58
N ILE A 21 3.35 3.03 -6.54
CA ILE A 21 2.99 2.56 -5.21
C ILE A 21 1.66 3.17 -4.83
N THR A 22 0.73 2.34 -4.35
CA THR A 22 -0.54 2.79 -3.80
C THR A 22 -0.44 2.87 -2.29
N VAL A 23 -0.74 4.03 -1.71
CA VAL A 23 -1.02 4.19 -0.28
C VAL A 23 -2.50 3.96 -0.07
N TYR A 24 -2.86 3.26 0.99
CA TYR A 24 -4.26 2.88 1.25
C TYR A 24 -4.58 2.89 2.73
N ALA A 25 -5.87 3.02 3.03
CA ALA A 25 -6.41 2.80 4.37
C ALA A 25 -7.61 1.85 4.33
N ILE A 26 -7.61 0.91 5.25
CA ILE A 26 -8.74 -0.01 5.48
C ILE A 26 -9.30 0.20 6.89
N SER A 27 -10.62 0.10 7.03
CA SER A 27 -11.32 0.21 8.31
C SER A 27 -11.95 -1.12 8.69
N ASN A 28 -11.92 -1.46 9.98
CA ASN A 28 -12.75 -2.55 10.48
C ASN A 28 -14.22 -2.12 10.50
N LEU A 29 -15.13 -3.04 10.20
CA LEU A 29 -16.57 -2.74 10.15
C LEU A 29 -17.22 -2.57 11.54
N LYS A 30 -16.62 -3.11 12.60
CA LYS A 30 -17.20 -3.22 13.94
C LYS A 30 -16.54 -2.31 14.99
N THR A 31 -15.37 -1.76 14.68
CA THR A 31 -14.52 -1.02 15.62
C THR A 31 -13.97 0.24 14.96
N ASN A 32 -13.39 1.12 15.76
CA ASN A 32 -12.73 2.33 15.27
C ASN A 32 -11.32 2.09 14.72
N TYR A 33 -10.95 0.83 14.46
CA TYR A 33 -9.63 0.49 13.98
C TYR A 33 -9.48 0.82 12.49
N ILE A 34 -8.50 1.67 12.19
CA ILE A 34 -8.08 1.99 10.82
C ILE A 34 -6.63 1.53 10.66
N TYR A 35 -6.35 0.74 9.64
CA TYR A 35 -5.00 0.41 9.21
C TYR A 35 -4.60 1.28 8.00
N VAL A 36 -3.33 1.66 7.93
CA VAL A 36 -2.76 2.40 6.79
C VAL A 36 -1.50 1.69 6.34
N GLY A 37 -1.37 1.49 5.03
CA GLY A 37 -0.21 0.84 4.44
C GLY A 37 0.08 1.34 3.03
N MET A 38 1.09 0.73 2.40
CA MET A 38 1.38 0.92 0.98
C MET A 38 1.62 -0.43 0.29
N THR A 39 1.40 -0.50 -1.01
CA THR A 39 1.56 -1.72 -1.81
C THR A 39 1.71 -1.37 -3.30
N SER A 40 2.36 -2.24 -4.08
CA SER A 40 2.32 -2.18 -5.54
C SER A 40 1.08 -2.86 -6.13
N ASN A 41 0.37 -3.68 -5.33
CA ASN A 41 -0.86 -4.35 -5.72
C ASN A 41 -1.91 -4.20 -4.61
N LEU A 42 -2.88 -3.31 -4.83
CA LEU A 42 -3.92 -2.98 -3.85
C LEU A 42 -4.89 -4.15 -3.63
N LYS A 43 -5.36 -4.77 -4.72
CA LYS A 43 -6.34 -5.86 -4.68
C LYS A 43 -5.83 -7.06 -3.90
N GLU A 44 -4.62 -7.52 -4.22
CA GLU A 44 -3.98 -8.63 -3.49
C GLU A 44 -3.80 -8.30 -2.01
N ARG A 45 -3.40 -7.06 -1.70
CA ARG A 45 -3.16 -6.63 -0.33
C ARG A 45 -4.44 -6.63 0.51
N ILE A 46 -5.55 -6.10 -0.02
CA ILE A 46 -6.86 -6.11 0.64
C ILE A 46 -7.31 -7.57 0.88
N ASN A 47 -7.19 -8.43 -0.13
CA ASN A 47 -7.53 -9.85 0.00
C ASN A 47 -6.69 -10.54 1.09
N ARG A 48 -5.40 -10.20 1.21
CA ARG A 48 -4.51 -10.77 2.22
C ARG A 48 -4.87 -10.34 3.64
N HIS A 49 -5.26 -9.07 3.84
CA HIS A 49 -5.84 -8.64 5.12
C HIS A 49 -7.10 -9.44 5.40
N ASN A 50 -8.07 -9.43 4.47
CA ASN A 50 -9.37 -10.07 4.64
C ASN A 50 -9.36 -11.60 4.78
N SER A 51 -8.30 -12.27 4.32
CA SER A 51 -8.07 -13.71 4.54
C SER A 51 -7.33 -14.03 5.84
N GLY A 52 -7.05 -13.04 6.70
CA GLY A 52 -6.40 -13.26 7.99
C GLY A 52 -4.94 -13.68 7.90
N ARG A 53 -4.29 -13.46 6.75
CA ARG A 53 -2.87 -13.82 6.51
C ARG A 53 -1.89 -12.82 7.11
N GLU A 54 -2.37 -11.71 7.65
CA GLU A 54 -1.54 -10.69 8.26
C GLU A 54 -1.75 -10.66 9.78
N ARG A 55 -0.77 -11.17 10.53
CA ARG A 55 -0.87 -11.50 11.97
C ARG A 55 -1.39 -10.33 12.81
N THR A 56 -0.91 -9.12 12.52
CA THR A 56 -1.23 -7.90 13.28
C THR A 56 -2.62 -7.35 12.98
N THR A 57 -3.19 -7.68 11.82
CA THR A 57 -4.49 -7.16 11.39
C THR A 57 -5.60 -8.20 11.44
N LYS A 58 -5.26 -9.50 11.48
CA LYS A 58 -6.18 -10.64 11.58
C LYS A 58 -7.24 -10.48 12.70
N PRO A 59 -6.91 -9.99 13.92
CA PRO A 59 -7.91 -9.82 14.97
C PRO A 59 -8.99 -8.78 14.67
N TYR A 60 -8.74 -7.87 13.71
CA TYR A 60 -9.62 -6.76 13.36
C TYR A 60 -10.34 -7.00 12.03
N LEU A 61 -10.57 -8.25 11.66
CA LEU A 61 -11.42 -8.59 10.53
C LEU A 61 -12.90 -8.44 10.85
N PRO A 62 -13.77 -8.17 9.85
CA PRO A 62 -13.49 -7.89 8.43
C PRO A 62 -13.11 -6.42 8.18
N PHE A 63 -12.45 -6.16 7.04
CA PHE A 63 -12.03 -4.83 6.59
C PHE A 63 -12.72 -4.35 5.30
N GLU A 64 -13.01 -3.05 5.26
CA GLU A 64 -13.40 -2.31 4.05
C GLU A 64 -12.29 -1.34 3.63
N LEU A 65 -12.16 -1.07 2.32
CA LEU A 65 -11.27 -0.04 1.81
C LEU A 65 -11.97 1.32 1.89
N ILE A 66 -11.39 2.26 2.63
CA ILE A 66 -11.97 3.61 2.81
C ILE A 66 -11.19 4.71 2.07
N PHE A 67 -9.95 4.41 1.66
CA PHE A 67 -9.09 5.38 0.98
C PHE A 67 -7.99 4.68 0.19
N SER A 68 -7.65 5.21 -0.97
CA SER A 68 -6.41 4.88 -1.68
C SER A 68 -5.94 6.01 -2.57
N GLU A 69 -4.63 6.16 -2.72
CA GLU A 69 -4.01 7.07 -3.67
C GLU A 69 -2.78 6.43 -4.32
N VAL A 70 -2.57 6.70 -5.60
CA VAL A 70 -1.38 6.24 -6.33
C VAL A 70 -0.27 7.29 -6.22
N CYS A 71 0.95 6.83 -6.01
CA CYS A 71 2.17 7.62 -5.96
C CYS A 71 3.13 7.16 -7.05
N ASN A 72 3.96 8.08 -7.53
CA ASN A 72 4.88 7.85 -8.64
C ASN A 72 6.00 6.89 -8.25
N ASP A 73 6.39 6.91 -6.97
CA ASP A 73 7.42 6.02 -6.45
C ASP A 73 7.21 5.68 -4.96
N ARG A 74 8.07 4.80 -4.45
CA ARG A 74 8.05 4.35 -3.05
C ARG A 74 8.43 5.44 -2.05
N LYS A 75 9.27 6.42 -2.43
CA LYS A 75 9.70 7.51 -1.55
C LYS A 75 8.52 8.44 -1.29
N GLU A 76 7.82 8.84 -2.35
CA GLU A 76 6.57 9.60 -2.28
C GLU A 76 5.52 8.81 -1.48
N GLY A 77 5.30 7.54 -1.81
CA GLY A 77 4.39 6.66 -1.08
C GLY A 77 4.69 6.58 0.42
N ARG A 78 5.97 6.58 0.83
CA ARG A 78 6.35 6.58 2.25
C ARG A 78 6.07 7.89 2.95
N ILE A 79 6.24 9.03 2.29
CA ILE A 79 5.89 10.35 2.84
C ILE A 79 4.38 10.40 3.09
N LYS A 80 3.58 10.02 2.09
CA LYS A 80 2.12 10.02 2.21
C LYS A 80 1.60 9.01 3.23
N GLU A 81 2.14 7.80 3.26
CA GLU A 81 1.77 6.79 4.27
C GLU A 81 2.04 7.30 5.70
N LYS A 82 3.18 7.99 5.94
CA LYS A 82 3.46 8.62 7.24
C LYS A 82 2.44 9.69 7.58
N TYR A 83 2.06 10.53 6.61
CA TYR A 83 1.01 11.53 6.80
C TYR A 83 -0.32 10.89 7.21
N TRP A 84 -0.79 9.88 6.48
CA TRP A 84 -2.04 9.18 6.78
C TRP A 84 -2.01 8.38 8.10
N LYS A 85 -0.81 8.07 8.61
CA LYS A 85 -0.62 7.49 9.96
C LYS A 85 -0.59 8.53 11.08
N SER A 86 -0.42 9.82 10.77
CA SER A 86 -0.44 10.90 11.76
C SER A 86 -1.84 11.10 12.36
N GLY A 87 -1.94 11.86 13.46
CA GLY A 87 -3.22 12.21 14.07
C GLY A 87 -4.19 12.88 13.09
N ILE A 88 -3.73 13.95 12.44
CA ILE A 88 -4.52 14.71 11.44
C ILE A 88 -4.92 13.81 10.27
N GLY A 89 -4.01 12.97 9.78
CA GLY A 89 -4.31 12.02 8.71
C GLY A 89 -5.39 11.01 9.13
N LYS A 90 -5.31 10.48 10.36
CA LYS A 90 -6.31 9.57 10.92
C LYS A 90 -7.67 10.23 11.12
N GLU A 91 -7.73 11.50 11.51
CA GLU A 91 -8.98 12.25 11.63
C GLU A 91 -9.70 12.36 10.27
N LYS A 92 -8.95 12.69 9.21
CA LYS A 92 -9.50 12.71 7.84
C LYS A 92 -10.01 11.33 7.41
N LEU A 93 -9.26 10.27 7.69
CA LEU A 93 -9.70 8.90 7.38
C LEU A 93 -10.94 8.48 8.16
N LYS A 94 -11.09 8.92 9.42
CA LYS A 94 -12.33 8.70 10.19
C LYS A 94 -13.51 9.39 9.51
N ALA A 95 -13.35 10.64 9.10
CA ALA A 95 -14.39 11.38 8.39
C ALA A 95 -14.82 10.66 7.08
N LEU A 96 -13.87 10.17 6.28
CA LEU A 96 -14.16 9.39 5.07
C LEU A 96 -14.90 8.08 5.37
N ARG A 97 -14.49 7.36 6.41
CA ARG A 97 -15.19 6.14 6.84
C ARG A 97 -16.63 6.46 7.24
N ASP A 98 -16.83 7.52 8.02
CA ASP A 98 -18.15 7.86 8.56
C ASP A 98 -19.08 8.47 7.51
N SER A 99 -18.56 9.06 6.43
CA SER A 99 -19.37 9.53 5.29
C SER A 99 -19.85 8.42 4.36
N THR A 100 -19.30 7.20 4.50
CA THR A 100 -19.60 6.06 3.61
C THR A 100 -20.51 5.03 4.30
N LYS A 101 -20.85 5.26 5.57
CA LYS A 101 -21.80 4.45 6.35
C LYS A 101 -23.21 5.03 6.26
#